data_AF-A0A0L7QPT8-F1
#
_entry.id   AF-A0A0L7QPT8-F1
#
_cell.length_a   1.000
_cell.length_b   1.000
_cell.length_c   1.000
_cell.angle_alpha   90.00
_cell.angle_beta   90.00
_cell.angle_gamma   90.00
#
_symmetry.space_group_name_H-M   'P 1'
#
loop_
_entity.id
_entity.type
_entity.pdbx_description
1 polymer ?
#
loop_
_entity_poly.entity_id
_entity_poly.type
_entity_poly.pdbx_seq_one_letter_code
_entity_poly.pdbx_strand_id
1 'polypeptide(L)' 'MEYHVEKSEHFRHLLLFAFNQGSKAAKAARDICAVYGEGVIAERTARDWYAKLKNGNCS' A
#
# COMPACT_ATOMS: atom_id res chain seq x y z
N MET A 1 -0.40 -16.78 -17.66
CA MET A 1 0.28 -16.66 -16.35
C MET A 1 1.44 -15.73 -16.62
N GLU A 2 1.59 -14.54 -16.05
CA GLU A 2 1.45 -14.11 -14.67
C GLU A 2 1.07 -12.61 -14.64
N TYR A 3 -0.18 -12.26 -14.32
CA TYR A 3 -0.64 -10.86 -14.16
C TYR A 3 -0.81 -10.53 -12.66
N HIS A 4 0.18 -10.93 -11.85
CA HIS A 4 0.17 -10.74 -10.40
C HIS A 4 1.31 -9.83 -9.91
N VAL A 5 2.43 -9.76 -10.64
CA VAL A 5 3.58 -8.92 -10.27
C VAL A 5 3.29 -7.43 -10.42
N GLU A 6 2.65 -7.00 -11.50
CA GLU A 6 2.43 -5.57 -11.78
C GLU A 6 1.42 -4.90 -10.83
N LYS A 7 0.47 -5.69 -10.29
CA LYS A 7 -0.51 -5.19 -9.32
C LYS A 7 0.17 -4.78 -8.01
N SER A 8 1.17 -5.55 -7.58
CA SER A 8 1.87 -5.31 -6.32
C SER A 8 2.64 -3.97 -6.35
N GLU A 9 3.30 -3.68 -7.47
CA GLU A 9 4.00 -2.42 -7.73
C GLU A 9 3.03 -1.22 -7.77
N HIS A 10 1.90 -1.37 -8.46
CA HIS A 10 0.87 -0.34 -8.55
C HIS A 10 0.32 0.04 -7.17
N PHE A 11 0.04 -0.95 -6.31
CA PHE A 11 -0.42 -0.67 -4.95
C PHE A 11 0.68 -0.10 -4.06
N ARG A 12 1.96 -0.43 -4.29
CA ARG A 12 3.08 0.26 -3.61
C ARG A 12 3.05 1.76 -3.89
N HIS A 13 2.91 2.14 -5.17
CA HIS A 13 2.89 3.54 -5.57
C HIS A 13 1.65 4.27 -5.03
N LEU A 14 0.48 3.64 -5.04
CA LEU A 14 -0.74 4.21 -4.46
C LEU A 14 -0.61 4.43 -2.94
N LEU A 15 -0.04 3.46 -2.22
CA LEU A 15 0.26 3.60 -0.79
C LEU A 15 1.28 4.72 -0.55
N LEU A 16 2.35 4.76 -1.33
CA LEU A 16 3.39 5.80 -1.25
C LEU A 16 2.80 7.20 -1.48
N PHE A 17 1.94 7.33 -2.48
CA PHE A 17 1.23 8.58 -2.77
C PHE A 17 0.33 9.01 -1.62
N ALA A 18 -0.43 8.08 -1.04
CA ALA A 18 -1.27 8.36 0.13
C ALA A 18 -0.43 8.75 1.36
N PHE A 19 0.74 8.13 1.55
CA PHE A 19 1.67 8.50 2.62
C PHE A 19 2.28 9.87 2.43
N ASN A 20 2.64 10.24 1.20
CA ASN A 20 3.17 11.56 0.88
C ASN A 20 2.12 12.67 1.11
N GLN A 21 0.83 12.34 0.97
CA GLN A 21 -0.28 13.24 1.34
C GLN A 21 -0.54 13.31 2.86
N GLY A 22 0.21 12.58 3.69
CA GLY A 22 0.00 12.53 5.14
C GLY A 22 -1.17 11.64 5.58
N SER A 23 -1.72 10.81 4.70
CA SER A 23 -2.77 9.85 5.07
C SER A 23 -2.20 8.73 5.93
N LYS A 24 -2.97 8.31 6.94
CA LYS A 24 -2.63 7.15 7.78
C LYS A 24 -2.71 5.87 6.96
N ALA A 25 -1.80 4.92 7.24
CA ALA A 25 -1.73 3.62 6.55
C ALA A 25 -3.06 2.86 6.48
N ALA A 26 -3.81 2.85 7.59
CA ALA A 26 -5.11 2.19 7.65
C ALA A 26 -6.18 2.87 6.79
N LYS A 27 -6.07 4.18 6.53
CA LYS A 27 -6.98 4.88 5.62
C LYS A 27 -6.61 4.56 4.17
N ALA A 28 -5.33 4.65 3.82
CA ALA A 28 -4.84 4.33 2.49
C ALA A 28 -5.16 2.87 2.08
N ALA A 29 -4.96 1.92 2.99
CA ALA A 29 -5.30 0.51 2.74
C ALA A 29 -6.80 0.30 2.49
N ARG A 30 -7.66 0.97 3.28
CA ARG A 30 -9.12 0.91 3.10
C ARG A 30 -9.56 1.55 1.79
N ASP A 31 -9.01 2.71 1.44
CA ASP A 31 -9.35 3.42 0.21
C ASP A 31 -8.92 2.57 -1.02
N ILE A 32 -7.76 1.91 -0.97
CA ILE A 32 -7.30 1.00 -2.04
C ILE A 32 -8.18 -0.25 -2.13
N CYS A 33 -8.52 -0.91 -1.01
CA CYS A 33 -9.42 -2.06 -1.01
C CYS A 33 -10.83 -1.69 -1.48
N ALA A 34 -11.31 -0.48 -1.20
CA ALA A 34 -12.62 -0.02 -1.68
C ALA A 34 -12.66 0.15 -3.21
N VAL A 35 -11.56 0.58 -3.83
CA VAL A 35 -11.48 0.82 -5.29
C VAL A 35 -11.16 -0.46 -6.06
N TYR A 36 -10.25 -1.29 -5.55
CA TYR A 36 -9.70 -2.43 -6.28
C TYR A 36 -10.25 -3.80 -5.84
N GLY A 37 -11.04 -3.84 -4.77
CA GLY A 37 -11.62 -5.05 -4.22
C GLY A 37 -11.11 -5.39 -2.83
N GLU A 38 -11.96 -6.07 -2.06
CA GLU A 38 -11.65 -6.46 -0.69
C GLU A 38 -10.46 -7.44 -0.65
N GLY A 39 -9.52 -7.22 0.27
CA GLY A 39 -8.36 -8.12 0.46
C GLY A 39 -7.18 -7.88 -0.48
N VAL A 40 -7.23 -6.87 -1.35
CA VAL A 40 -6.12 -6.49 -2.24
C VAL A 40 -4.84 -6.14 -1.46
N ILE A 41 -4.99 -5.42 -0.34
CA ILE A 41 -3.91 -5.21 0.63
C ILE A 41 -4.45 -5.43 2.05
N ALA A 42 -3.82 -6.35 2.77
CA ALA A 42 -4.07 -6.49 4.20
C ALA A 42 -3.54 -5.27 4.96
N GLU A 43 -4.31 -4.78 5.93
CA GLU A 43 -3.93 -3.61 6.75
C GLU A 43 -2.57 -3.80 7.44
N ARG A 44 -2.26 -5.05 7.83
CA ARG A 44 -0.96 -5.42 8.41
C ARG A 44 0.21 -5.15 7.45
N THR A 45 0.03 -5.47 6.16
CA THR A 45 1.04 -5.24 5.11
C THR A 45 1.23 -3.75 4.88
N ALA A 46 0.13 -2.97 4.78
CA ALA A 46 0.21 -1.52 4.64
C ALA A 46 0.93 -0.86 5.82
N ARG A 47 0.72 -1.36 7.05
CA ARG A 47 1.39 -0.86 8.25
C ARG A 47 2.87 -1.22 8.31
N ASP A 48 3.24 -2.45 7.95
CA ASP A 48 4.64 -2.87 7.88
C ASP A 48 5.42 -2.03 6.86
N TRP A 49 4.79 -1.76 5.72
CA TRP A 49 5.37 -0.93 4.67
C TRP A 49 5.47 0.52 5.09
N TYR A 50 4.45 1.05 5.78
CA TYR A 50 4.53 2.38 6.37
C TYR A 50 5.70 2.52 7.35
N ALA A 51 5.93 1.50 8.18
CA ALA A 51 7.06 1.49 9.10
C ALA A 51 8.40 1.51 8.36
N LYS A 52 8.55 0.72 7.28
CA LYS A 52 9.75 0.71 6.42
C LYS A 52 10.00 2.06 5.74
N LEU A 53 8.94 2.64 5.17
CA LEU A 53 8.98 3.93 4.49
C LEU A 53 9.33 5.08 5.44
N LYS A 54 8.74 5.09 6.63
CA LYS A 54 9.04 6.08 7.67
C LYS A 54 10.48 5.96 8.17
N ASN A 55 11.04 4.75 8.17
CA ASN A 55 12.41 4.48 8.61
C ASN A 55 13.46 4.67 7.49
N GLY A 56 13.05 5.09 6.29
CA GLY A 56 13.95 5.32 5.15
C GLY A 56 14.61 4.06 4.59
N ASN A 57 14.18 2.87 5.01
CA ASN A 57 14.80 1.61 4.60
C ASN A 57 13.95 0.96 3.50
N CYS A 58 14.09 1.50 2.29
CA CYS A 58 13.57 0.92 1.05
C CYS A 58 14.62 -0.03 0.44
N SER A 59 14.90 -1.15 1.12
CA SER A 59 15.78 -2.22 0.63
C SER A 59 15.01 -3.51 0.42
#